data_AF-A0A3B8K035-F1
#
_entry.id   AF-A0A3B8K035-F1
#
_cell.length_a   1.000
_cell.length_b   1.000
_cell.length_c   1.000
_cell.angle_alpha   90.00
_cell.angle_beta   90.00
_cell.angle_gamma   90.00
#
_symmetry.space_group_name_H-M   'P 1'
#
loop_
_entity.id
_entity.type
_entity.pdbx_description
1 polymer ?
#
loop_
_entity_poly.entity_id
_entity_poly.type
_entity_poly.pdbx_seq_one_letter_code
_entity_poly.pdbx_strand_id
1 'polypeptide(L)'
;MQDVMDHIFSSKGKRLRPILLLLSGSFKPVDPVHEKNLVTAAAAIELIHMASLIHDDIIDESRERRGKPSVNALWGNRTAVLAGDFLFA
;
A
#
# COMPACT_ATOMS: atom_id res chain seq x y z
N MET A 1 3.07 12.92 10.57
CA MET A 1 2.56 12.11 9.43
C MET A 1 3.69 11.62 8.54
N GLN A 2 4.70 12.46 8.26
CA GLN A 2 5.88 12.06 7.48
C GLN A 2 6.55 10.78 8.00
N ASP A 3 6.88 10.71 9.29
CA ASP A 3 7.51 9.52 9.88
C ASP A 3 6.68 8.23 9.75
N VAL A 4 5.35 8.37 9.80
CA VAL A 4 4.41 7.24 9.63
C VAL A 4 4.46 6.75 8.19
N MET A 5 4.45 7.66 7.21
CA MET A 5 4.56 7.33 5.80
C MET A 5 5.92 6.72 5.47
N ASP A 6 7.00 7.28 6.00
CA ASP A 6 8.35 6.75 5.82
C ASP A 6 8.46 5.33 6.38
N HIS A 7 7.87 5.06 7.56
CA HIS A 7 7.80 3.71 8.11
C HIS A 7 7.05 2.74 7.21
N ILE A 8 5.86 3.14 6.75
CA ILE A 8 5.01 2.35 5.85
C ILE A 8 5.75 2.02 4.55
N PHE A 9 6.37 3.02 3.91
CA PHE A 9 7.09 2.84 2.65
C PHE A 9 8.47 2.16 2.80
N SER A 10 9.08 2.21 3.99
CA SER A 10 10.30 1.45 4.30
C SER A 10 10.07 -0.07 4.36
N SER A 11 8.82 -0.51 4.49
CA SER A 11 8.46 -1.92 4.52
C SER A 11 8.30 -2.44 3.10
N LYS A 12 9.18 -3.36 2.68
CA LYS A 12 9.09 -3.96 1.35
C LYS A 12 7.92 -4.94 1.29
N GLY A 13 6.92 -4.60 0.46
CA GLY A 13 5.85 -5.47 0.01
C GLY A 13 6.32 -6.57 -0.97
N LYS A 14 5.43 -7.51 -1.34
CA LYS A 14 5.72 -8.48 -2.43
C LYS A 14 5.45 -7.90 -3.82
N ARG A 15 4.73 -6.76 -3.90
CA ARG A 15 4.31 -6.08 -5.14
C ARG A 15 3.58 -7.00 -6.14
N LEU A 16 2.89 -8.04 -5.66
CA LEU A 16 2.20 -9.00 -6.52
C LEU A 16 1.04 -8.34 -7.30
N ARG A 17 0.25 -7.49 -6.65
CA ARG A 17 -0.89 -6.79 -7.28
C ARG A 17 -0.45 -5.88 -8.43
N PRO A 18 0.50 -4.95 -8.26
CA PRO A 18 0.98 -4.14 -9.37
C PRO A 18 1.61 -4.98 -10.48
N ILE A 19 2.40 -6.01 -10.16
CA ILE A 19 3.00 -6.90 -11.17
C ILE A 19 1.92 -7.58 -12.02
N LEU A 20 0.89 -8.16 -11.37
CA LEU A 20 -0.21 -8.82 -12.09
C LEU A 20 -0.99 -7.85 -12.96
N LEU A 21 -1.24 -6.61 -12.49
CA LEU A 21 -1.92 -5.58 -13.26
C LEU A 21 -1.09 -5.19 -14.50
N LEU A 22 0.21 -4.92 -14.32
CA LEU A 22 1.10 -4.55 -15.41
C LEU A 22 1.19 -5.68 -16.46
N LEU A 23 1.41 -6.92 -16.03
CA LEU A 23 1.43 -8.09 -16.94
C LEU A 23 0.11 -8.24 -17.70
N SER A 24 -1.02 -8.02 -17.03
CA SER A 24 -2.35 -8.06 -17.66
C SER A 24 -2.58 -6.91 -18.64
N GLY A 25 -1.99 -5.75 -18.37
CA GLY A 25 -2.09 -4.57 -19.25
C GLY A 25 -1.19 -4.63 -20.48
N SER A 26 -0.11 -5.41 -20.41
CA SER A 26 0.90 -5.55 -21.47
C SER A 26 0.54 -6.55 -22.58
N PHE A 27 -0.64 -7.18 -22.56
CA PHE A 27 -1.07 -8.12 -23.61
C PHE A 27 -1.40 -7.46 -24.95
N LYS A 28 -1.46 -6.12 -25.02
CA LYS A 28 -1.67 -5.34 -26.24
C LYS A 28 -0.50 -4.39 -26.46
N PRO A 29 -0.26 -3.92 -27.70
CA PRO A 29 0.69 -2.84 -27.95
C PRO A 29 0.42 -1.66 -27.02
N VAL A 30 1.44 -1.25 -26.28
CA VAL A 30 1.35 -0.21 -25.28
C VAL A 30 1.81 1.09 -25.91
N ASP A 31 0.89 2.03 -26.11
CA ASP A 31 1.24 3.42 -26.40
C ASP A 31 1.63 4.16 -25.10
N PRO A 32 2.30 5.33 -25.18
CA PRO A 32 2.76 6.05 -23.98
C PRO A 32 1.64 6.47 -23.02
N VAL A 33 0.43 6.71 -23.51
CA VAL A 33 -0.73 7.05 -22.67
C VAL A 33 -1.20 5.81 -21.92
N HIS A 34 -1.27 4.67 -22.61
CA HIS A 34 -1.60 3.39 -21.99
C HIS A 34 -0.57 2.98 -20.94
N GLU A 35 0.73 3.12 -21.23
CA GLU A 35 1.80 2.84 -20.27
C GLU A 35 1.65 3.65 -18.98
N LYS A 36 1.45 4.97 -19.12
CA LYS A 36 1.24 5.86 -17.98
C LYS A 36 0.02 5.44 -17.16
N ASN A 37 -1.10 5.12 -17.81
CA ASN A 37 -2.31 4.69 -17.13
C ASN A 37 -2.11 3.37 -16.38
N LEU A 38 -1.37 2.41 -16.96
CA LEU A 38 -1.04 1.16 -16.29
C LEU A 38 -0.17 1.38 -15.05
N VAL A 39 0.84 2.24 -15.12
CA VAL A 39 1.68 2.59 -13.97
C VAL A 39 0.88 3.29 -12.88
N THR A 40 0.02 4.25 -13.24
CA THR A 40 -0.86 4.92 -12.29
C THR A 40 -1.83 3.94 -11.63
N ALA A 41 -2.43 3.02 -12.39
CA ALA A 41 -3.31 1.99 -11.85
C ALA A 41 -2.57 0.99 -10.95
N ALA A 42 -1.35 0.60 -11.32
CA ALA A 42 -0.48 -0.26 -10.51
C ALA A 42 -0.08 0.41 -9.19
N ALA A 43 0.19 1.71 -9.19
CA ALA A 43 0.44 2.47 -7.97
C ALA A 43 -0.81 2.55 -7.08
N ALA A 44 -1.97 2.92 -7.67
CA ALA A 44 -3.23 3.03 -6.94
C ALA A 44 -3.63 1.72 -6.26
N ILE A 45 -3.55 0.58 -6.96
CA ILE A 45 -3.91 -0.72 -6.37
C ILE A 45 -2.98 -1.12 -5.23
N GLU A 46 -1.70 -0.75 -5.28
CA GLU A 46 -0.76 -1.02 -4.18
C GLU A 46 -0.99 -0.08 -2.99
N LEU A 47 -1.37 1.18 -3.21
CA LEU A 47 -1.75 2.12 -2.14
C LEU A 47 -3.00 1.63 -1.40
N ILE A 48 -4.04 1.23 -2.14
CA ILE A 48 -5.27 0.63 -1.56
C ILE A 48 -4.92 -0.64 -0.78
N HIS A 49 -4.04 -1.47 -1.31
CA HIS A 49 -3.58 -2.66 -0.58
C HIS A 49 -2.86 -2.30 0.71
N MET A 50 -1.99 -1.29 0.70
CA MET A 50 -1.28 -0.84 1.90
C MET A 50 -2.24 -0.25 2.94
N ALA A 51 -3.25 0.53 2.51
CA ALA A 51 -4.32 1.01 3.37
C ALA A 51 -5.06 -0.14 4.07
N SER A 52 -5.44 -1.18 3.31
CA SER A 52 -6.14 -2.34 3.87
C SER A 52 -5.30 -3.03 4.94
N LEU A 53 -3.99 -3.20 4.71
CA LEU A 53 -3.11 -3.85 5.69
C LEU A 53 -2.98 -3.07 7.00
N ILE A 54 -3.00 -1.73 6.94
CA ILE A 54 -2.93 -0.90 8.15
C ILE A 54 -4.23 -1.07 8.95
N HIS A 55 -5.38 -1.06 8.27
CA HIS A 55 -6.67 -1.31 8.92
C HIS A 55 -6.78 -2.73 9.46
N ASP A 56 -6.27 -3.73 8.74
CA ASP A 56 -6.20 -5.13 9.20
C ASP A 56 -5.36 -5.23 10.49
N ASP A 57 -4.18 -4.59 10.55
CA ASP A 57 -3.33 -4.62 11.75
C ASP A 57 -4.03 -4.02 13.00
N ILE A 58 -5.00 -3.11 12.80
CA ILE A 58 -5.83 -2.54 13.87
C ILE A 58 -6.92 -3.52 14.30
N ILE A 59 -7.65 -4.10 13.33
CA ILE A 59 -8.75 -5.03 13.57
C ILE A 59 -8.24 -6.32 14.23
N ASP A 60 -7.10 -6.83 13.77
CA ASP A 60 -6.48 -8.06 14.24
C ASP A 60 -5.62 -7.85 15.51
N GLU A 61 -5.55 -6.62 16.03
CA GLU A 61 -4.67 -6.24 17.14
C GLU A 61 -3.19 -6.63 16.93
N SER A 62 -2.75 -6.69 15.66
CA SER A 62 -1.41 -7.09 15.29
C SER A 62 -0.38 -6.07 15.77
N ARG A 63 0.61 -6.53 16.55
CA ARG A 63 1.72 -5.69 17.04
C ARG A 63 2.89 -5.59 16.05
N GLU A 64 2.96 -6.52 15.11
CA GLU A 64 4.06 -6.61 14.15
C GLU A 64 3.56 -7.00 12.77
N ARG A 65 4.25 -6.49 11.75
CA ARG A 65 4.07 -6.86 10.36
C ARG A 65 5.43 -7.06 9.70
N ARG A 66 5.67 -8.28 9.20
CA ARG A 66 6.94 -8.67 8.55
C ARG A 66 8.18 -8.41 9.42
N GLY A 67 8.07 -8.69 10.72
CA GLY A 67 9.14 -8.49 11.69
C GLY A 67 9.47 -7.02 12.01
N LYS A 68 8.62 -6.07 11.60
CA LYS A 68 8.66 -4.68 12.05
C LYS A 68 7.41 -4.37 12.89
N PRO A 69 7.48 -3.46 13.87
CA PRO A 69 6.29 -3.00 14.56
C PRO A 69 5.24 -2.44 13.60
N SER A 70 3.97 -2.76 13.85
CA SER A 70 2.84 -2.21 13.08
C SER A 70 2.65 -0.71 13.37
N VAL A 71 1.90 -0.01 12.51
CA VAL A 71 1.66 1.44 12.67
C VAL A 71 0.91 1.71 13.98
N ASN A 72 -0.08 0.89 14.31
CA ASN A 72 -0.84 1.00 15.56
C ASN A 72 0.01 0.65 16.79
N ALA A 73 1.02 -0.22 16.68
CA ALA A 73 1.93 -0.50 17.79
C ALA A 73 2.85 0.69 18.12
N LEU A 74 3.29 1.45 17.10
CA LEU A 74 4.21 2.58 17.28
C LEU A 74 3.49 3.91 17.58
N TRP A 75 2.37 4.18 16.92
CA TRP A 75 1.68 5.47 16.98
C TRP A 75 0.22 5.40 17.44
N GLY A 76 -0.26 4.22 17.83
CA GLY A 76 -1.62 3.99 18.32
C GLY A 76 -2.67 3.88 17.22
N ASN A 77 -3.82 3.31 17.57
CA ASN A 77 -4.91 3.00 16.62
C ASN A 77 -5.42 4.25 15.89
N ARG A 78 -5.58 5.39 16.56
CA ARG A 78 -6.10 6.62 15.93
C ARG A 78 -5.21 7.11 14.80
N THR A 79 -3.88 7.08 15.00
CA THR A 79 -2.93 7.48 13.96
C THR A 79 -2.91 6.47 12.82
N ALA A 80 -3.00 5.17 13.14
CA ALA A 80 -3.07 4.11 12.15
C ALA A 80 -4.32 4.23 11.25
N VAL A 81 -5.50 4.51 11.83
CA VAL A 81 -6.72 4.77 11.04
C VAL A 81 -6.50 5.94 10.07
N LEU A 82 -6.01 7.08 10.55
CA LEU A 82 -5.77 8.25 9.71
C LEU A 82 -4.75 7.98 8.60
N ALA A 83 -3.73 7.17 8.88
CA ALA A 83 -2.74 6.77 7.87
C ALA A 83 -3.35 5.85 6.81
N GLY A 84 -4.18 4.88 7.22
CA GLY A 84 -4.93 4.03 6.31
C GLY A 84 -5.88 4.83 5.41
N ASP A 85 -6.64 5.75 5.99
CA ASP A 85 -7.56 6.63 5.26
C ASP A 85 -6.82 7.56 4.28
N PHE A 86 -5.66 8.09 4.69
CA PHE A 86 -4.82 8.92 3.82
C PHE A 86 -4.29 8.14 2.59
N LEU A 87 -3.96 6.86 2.73
CA LEU A 87 -3.53 6.04 1.61
C LEU A 87 -4.68 5.61 0.71
N PHE A 88 -5.92 5.64 1.21
CA PHE A 88 -7.12 5.26 0.48
C PHE A 88 -7.70 6.42 -0.36
N ALA A 89 -7.62 7.65 0.14
CA ALA A 89 -8.16 8.87 -0.48
C ALA A 89 -7.38 9.33 -1.73
#